data_AF-A0A2D0MX21-F1
#
_entry.id   AF-A0A2D0MX21-F1
#
_cell.length_a   1.000
_cell.length_b   1.000
_cell.length_c   1.000
_cell.angle_alpha   90.00
_cell.angle_beta   90.00
_cell.angle_gamma   90.00
#
_symmetry.space_group_name_H-M   'P 1'
#
loop_
_entity.id
_entity.type
_entity.pdbx_description
1 polymer ?
#
loop_
_entity_poly.entity_id
_entity_poly.type
_entity_poly.pdbx_seq_one_letter_code
_entity_poly.pdbx_strand_id
1 'polypeptide(L)'
;MEDPKSKWQTTTIDQWYGQKNEKVELLSGISIRYKSRMPPVPNRWVLIRDPQGQFNTVALLCTDLEIDALEIVRFFIQRWTVEVTFEEVRKHLGVESQRQWFDLAIARSTPILLPLFSSVTLWADQSDQEESLKRNEMK
;
A
#
# COMPACT_ATOMS: atom_id res chain seq x y z
N MET A 1 16.83 11.87 18.64
CA MET A 1 16.14 10.69 19.21
C MET A 1 17.10 9.53 19.04
N GLU A 2 18.15 9.48 19.86
CA GLU A 2 19.24 8.52 19.76
C GLU A 2 19.15 7.58 20.97
N ASP A 3 18.52 6.42 20.77
CA ASP A 3 18.66 5.30 21.68
C ASP A 3 19.76 4.38 21.11
N PRO A 4 20.93 4.26 21.76
CA PRO A 4 22.10 3.56 21.22
C PRO A 4 21.91 2.04 21.04
N LYS A 5 20.76 1.47 21.43
CA LYS A 5 20.41 0.06 21.21
C LYS A 5 19.61 -0.19 19.93
N SER A 6 19.10 0.86 19.30
CA SER A 6 18.21 0.73 18.15
C SER A 6 19.01 0.72 16.85
N LYS A 7 19.46 -0.47 16.43
CA LYS A 7 20.15 -0.63 15.15
C LYS A 7 19.15 -0.62 14.00
N TRP A 8 19.30 0.35 13.11
CA TRP A 8 18.61 0.36 11.83
C TRP A 8 18.99 -0.88 11.01
N GLN A 9 18.00 -1.53 10.43
CA GLN A 9 18.18 -2.65 9.53
C GLN A 9 17.91 -2.19 8.10
N THR A 10 18.92 -2.24 7.24
CA THR A 10 18.75 -1.96 5.82
C THR A 10 18.08 -3.16 5.16
N THR A 11 16.95 -2.94 4.51
CA THR A 11 16.24 -3.95 3.72
C THR A 11 15.96 -3.44 2.32
N THR A 12 15.69 -4.35 1.41
CA THR A 12 15.31 -4.04 0.03
C THR A 12 13.84 -4.39 -0.16
N ILE A 13 13.07 -3.45 -0.72
CA ILE A 13 11.66 -3.64 -1.00
C ILE A 13 11.49 -3.87 -2.50
N ASP A 14 10.96 -5.04 -2.86
CA ASP A 14 10.83 -5.47 -4.25
C ASP A 14 9.88 -4.58 -5.07
N GLN A 15 8.85 -4.02 -4.42
CA GLN A 15 7.81 -3.21 -5.03
C GLN A 15 7.59 -1.92 -4.23
N TRP A 16 8.31 -0.86 -4.61
CA TRP A 16 8.20 0.47 -4.01
C TRP A 16 7.60 1.44 -5.03
N TYR A 17 6.28 1.69 -4.96
CA TYR A 17 5.59 2.65 -5.84
C TYR A 17 5.94 2.52 -7.35
N GLY A 18 6.00 1.28 -7.85
CA GLY A 18 6.37 0.99 -9.24
C GLY A 18 7.88 0.90 -9.51
N GLN A 19 8.73 1.29 -8.56
CA GLN A 19 10.17 1.02 -8.59
C GLN A 19 10.48 -0.34 -8.00
N LYS A 20 11.49 -1.01 -8.56
CA LYS A 20 11.97 -2.31 -8.07
C LYS A 20 13.22 -2.13 -7.21
N ASN A 21 13.27 -2.86 -6.10
CA ASN A 21 14.45 -3.00 -5.24
C ASN A 21 14.91 -1.70 -4.57
N GLU A 22 13.99 -0.92 -4.03
CA GLU A 22 14.35 0.28 -3.28
C GLU A 22 14.90 -0.08 -1.91
N LYS A 23 16.02 0.54 -1.51
CA LYS A 23 16.66 0.28 -0.21
C LYS A 23 16.10 1.22 0.83
N VAL A 24 15.62 0.66 1.94
CA VAL A 24 15.11 1.44 3.07
C VAL A 24 15.74 0.97 4.37
N GLU A 25 15.85 1.87 5.34
CA GLU A 25 16.24 1.55 6.70
C GLU A 25 14.98 1.39 7.56
N LEU A 26 14.90 0.27 8.26
CA LEU A 26 13.81 -0.05 9.16
C LEU A 26 14.29 -0.09 10.61
N LEU A 27 13.45 0.41 11.51
CA LEU A 27 13.59 0.19 12.93
C LEU A 27 12.22 -0.16 13.50
N SER A 28 12.12 -1.27 14.24
CA SER A 28 10.85 -1.71 14.81
C SER A 28 10.95 -1.96 16.31
N GLY A 29 9.81 -1.89 16.97
CA GLY A 29 9.69 -2.21 18.39
C GLY A 29 8.24 -2.36 18.80
N ILE A 30 8.03 -2.73 20.06
CA ILE A 30 6.69 -2.82 20.65
C ILE A 30 6.54 -1.68 21.64
N SER A 31 5.43 -0.97 21.56
CA SER A 31 5.04 0.08 22.49
C SER A 31 3.71 -0.27 23.13
N ILE A 32 3.46 0.21 24.34
CA ILE A 32 2.16 0.08 24.97
C ILE A 32 1.42 1.39 24.79
N ARG A 33 0.28 1.34 24.10
CA ARG A 33 -0.63 2.48 24.02
C ARG A 33 -1.44 2.54 25.32
N TYR A 34 -1.16 3.57 26.12
CA TYR A 34 -1.95 3.90 27.29
C TYR A 34 -3.00 4.96 26.96
N LYS A 35 -4.24 4.73 27.39
CA LYS A 35 -5.32 5.73 27.35
C LYS A 35 -6.07 5.66 28.67
N SER A 36 -6.32 6.81 29.30
CA SER A 36 -6.99 6.86 30.61
C SER A 36 -8.33 6.13 30.55
N ARG A 37 -8.59 5.28 31.55
CA ARG A 37 -9.77 4.42 31.67
C ARG A 37 -9.94 3.35 30.57
N MET A 38 -8.88 3.02 29.83
CA MET A 38 -8.86 1.89 28.89
C MET A 38 -7.72 0.93 29.23
N PRO A 39 -7.88 -0.39 28.99
CA PRO A 39 -6.79 -1.34 29.16
C PRO A 39 -5.62 -0.97 28.24
N PRO A 40 -4.36 -1.11 28.71
CA PRO A 40 -3.20 -0.88 27.87
C PRO A 40 -3.19 -1.87 26.70
N VAL A 41 -3.06 -1.37 25.47
CA VAL A 41 -3.00 -2.21 24.27
C VAL A 41 -1.57 -2.17 23.72
N PRO A 42 -0.92 -3.32 23.54
CA PRO A 42 0.39 -3.38 22.91
C PRO A 42 0.26 -3.17 21.39
N ASN A 43 1.16 -2.36 20.85
CA ASN A 43 1.19 -2.00 19.44
C ASN A 43 2.64 -2.09 18.93
N ARG A 44 2.83 -2.74 17.79
CA ARG A 44 4.12 -2.72 17.09
C ARG A 44 4.25 -1.40 16.35
N TRP A 45 5.39 -0.73 16.50
CA TRP A 45 5.74 0.45 15.72
C TRP A 45 6.89 0.11 14.77
N VAL A 46 6.87 0.73 13.60
CA VAL A 46 7.91 0.59 12.58
C VAL A 46 8.26 2.00 12.09
N LEU A 47 9.53 2.38 12.19
CA LEU A 47 10.08 3.56 11.55
C LEU A 47 10.71 3.15 10.23
N ILE A 48 10.40 3.90 9.18
CA ILE A 48 10.97 3.75 7.84
C ILE A 48 11.73 5.02 7.54
N ARG A 49 12.98 4.88 7.10
CA ARG A 49 13.83 5.99 6.67
C ARG A 49 14.46 5.65 5.33
N ASP A 50 14.59 6.67 4.49
CA ASP A 50 15.41 6.58 3.29
C ASP A 50 16.89 6.85 3.63
N PRO A 51 17.82 5.92 3.34
CA PRO A 51 19.25 6.20 3.47
C PRO A 51 19.73 7.34 2.56
N GLN A 52 19.06 7.59 1.42
CA GLN A 52 19.38 8.65 0.47
C GLN A 52 18.65 9.98 0.76
N GLY A 53 17.68 9.97 1.68
CA GLY A 53 16.94 11.16 2.09
C GLY A 53 15.98 11.72 1.04
N GLN A 54 15.52 10.91 0.08
CA GLN A 54 14.51 11.31 -0.91
C GLN A 54 13.12 11.43 -0.27
N PHE A 55 12.85 10.70 0.83
CA PHE A 55 11.62 10.84 1.61
C PHE A 55 11.87 10.99 3.12
N ASN A 56 10.93 11.65 3.79
CA ASN A 56 10.97 11.89 5.23
C ASN A 56 10.76 10.59 6.02
N THR A 57 11.39 10.48 7.19
CA THR A 57 11.16 9.35 8.09
C THR A 57 9.69 9.24 8.47
N VAL A 58 9.10 8.06 8.24
CA VAL A 58 7.68 7.78 8.54
C VAL A 58 7.59 6.79 9.70
N ALA A 59 6.61 6.98 10.59
CA ALA A 59 6.27 6.05 11.65
C ALA A 59 4.94 5.35 11.34
N LEU A 60 4.98 4.02 11.28
CA LEU A 60 3.81 3.15 11.12
C LEU A 60 3.48 2.47 12.45
N LEU A 61 2.20 2.22 12.67
CA LEU A 61 1.68 1.51 13.83
C LEU A 61 0.82 0.34 13.38
N CYS A 62 1.11 -0.84 13.94
CA CYS A 62 0.34 -2.05 13.73
C CYS A 62 -0.21 -2.56 15.07
N THR A 63 -1.49 -2.90 15.10
CA THR A 63 -2.14 -3.53 16.27
C THR A 63 -1.87 -5.02 16.36
N ASP A 64 -1.50 -5.64 15.24
CA ASP A 64 -1.07 -7.04 15.19
C ASP A 64 0.44 -7.11 15.49
N LEU A 65 0.80 -7.91 16.49
CA LEU A 65 2.18 -8.07 16.95
C LEU A 65 2.91 -9.22 16.26
N GLU A 66 2.19 -10.09 15.55
CA GLU A 66 2.78 -11.24 14.86
C GLU A 66 3.34 -10.83 13.48
N ILE A 67 2.77 -9.81 12.85
CA ILE A 67 3.15 -9.33 11.52
C ILE A 67 4.55 -8.69 11.55
N ASP A 68 5.45 -9.15 10.69
CA ASP A 68 6.82 -8.63 10.62
C ASP A 68 6.88 -7.15 10.20
N ALA A 69 7.94 -6.46 10.60
CA ALA A 69 8.14 -5.05 10.27
C ALA A 69 8.15 -4.80 8.75
N LEU A 70 8.77 -5.69 7.95
CA LEU A 70 8.80 -5.56 6.51
C LEU A 70 7.40 -5.75 5.90
N GLU A 71 6.60 -6.68 6.41
CA GLU A 71 5.22 -6.89 5.95
C GLU A 71 4.33 -5.69 6.25
N ILE A 72 4.48 -5.07 7.43
CA ILE A 72 3.79 -3.80 7.76
C ILE A 72 4.11 -2.73 6.73
N VAL A 73 5.38 -2.61 6.30
CA VAL A 73 5.77 -1.68 5.25
C VAL A 73 5.13 -2.04 3.90
N ARG A 74 5.11 -3.33 3.54
CA ARG A 74 4.47 -3.80 2.30
C ARG A 74 2.98 -3.43 2.28
N PHE A 75 2.25 -3.62 3.37
CA PHE A 75 0.84 -3.18 3.47
C PHE A 75 0.69 -1.67 3.33
N PHE A 76 1.61 -0.89 3.92
CA PHE A 76 1.58 0.56 3.77
C PHE A 76 1.77 1.02 2.32
N ILE A 77 2.64 0.35 1.57
CA ILE A 77 2.87 0.66 0.15
C ILE A 77 1.64 0.29 -0.68
N GLN A 78 1.03 -0.89 -0.44
CA GLN A 78 -0.18 -1.34 -1.15
C GLN A 78 -1.35 -0.36 -1.02
N ARG A 79 -1.39 0.44 0.05
CA ARG A 79 -2.39 1.50 0.24
C ARG A 79 -2.47 2.45 -0.95
N TRP A 80 -1.35 2.75 -1.61
CA TRP A 80 -1.33 3.70 -2.73
C TRP A 80 -2.06 3.18 -3.96
N THR A 81 -2.07 1.86 -4.17
CA THR A 81 -2.80 1.24 -5.28
C THR A 81 -4.30 1.56 -5.23
N VAL A 82 -4.85 1.73 -4.02
CA VAL A 82 -6.25 2.14 -3.83
C VAL A 82 -6.47 3.57 -4.34
N GLU A 83 -5.57 4.50 -4.03
CA GLU A 83 -5.65 5.89 -4.50
C GLU A 83 -5.53 5.97 -6.02
N VAL A 84 -4.60 5.22 -6.62
CA VAL A 84 -4.44 5.13 -8.08
C VAL A 84 -5.72 4.58 -8.72
N THR A 85 -6.33 3.54 -8.13
CA THR A 85 -7.59 2.99 -8.64
C THR A 85 -8.70 4.05 -8.64
N PHE A 86 -8.82 4.86 -7.57
CA PHE A 86 -9.79 5.95 -7.51
C PHE A 86 -9.52 7.05 -8.54
N GLU A 87 -8.25 7.40 -8.77
CA GLU A 87 -7.87 8.38 -9.79
C GLU A 87 -8.20 7.87 -11.20
N GLU A 88 -7.79 6.65 -11.52
CA GLU A 88 -7.99 6.06 -12.85
C GLU A 88 -9.47 5.81 -13.15
N VAL A 89 -10.25 5.38 -12.17
CA VAL A 89 -11.71 5.21 -12.32
C VAL A 89 -12.39 6.55 -12.59
N ARG A 90 -11.96 7.64 -11.94
CA ARG A 90 -12.51 8.97 -12.22
C ARG A 90 -12.14 9.45 -13.62
N LYS A 91 -10.89 9.24 -14.02
CA LYS A 91 -10.35 9.65 -15.32
C LYS A 91 -10.93 8.86 -16.49
N HIS A 92 -11.02 7.54 -16.38
CA HIS A 92 -11.39 6.66 -17.48
C HIS A 92 -12.87 6.28 -17.52
N LEU A 93 -13.53 6.16 -16.36
CA LEU A 93 -14.95 5.79 -16.27
C LEU A 93 -15.84 6.98 -15.93
N GLY A 94 -15.26 8.17 -15.74
CA GLY A 94 -16.01 9.41 -15.58
C GLY A 94 -16.90 9.44 -14.34
N VAL A 95 -16.48 8.79 -13.24
CA VAL A 95 -17.25 8.68 -11.99
C VAL A 95 -17.74 10.04 -11.48
N GLU A 96 -16.90 11.07 -11.51
CA GLU A 96 -17.26 12.42 -11.07
C GLU A 96 -18.00 13.24 -12.15
N SER A 97 -18.00 12.78 -13.41
CA SER A 97 -18.57 13.48 -14.56
C SER A 97 -19.90 12.89 -15.06
N GLN A 98 -20.56 12.03 -14.27
CA GLN A 98 -21.84 11.42 -14.67
C GLN A 98 -22.96 12.48 -14.71
N ARG A 99 -23.50 12.75 -15.90
CA ARG A 99 -24.67 13.62 -16.11
C ARG A 99 -25.99 12.89 -15.86
N GLN A 100 -26.08 12.13 -14.77
CA GLN A 100 -27.32 11.46 -14.38
C GLN A 100 -28.22 12.45 -13.63
N TRP A 101 -29.51 12.49 -13.97
CA TRP A 101 -30.48 13.44 -13.41
C TRP A 101 -31.13 12.98 -12.10
N PHE A 102 -30.82 11.77 -11.63
CA PHE A 102 -31.45 11.17 -10.46
C PHE A 102 -30.39 10.57 -9.52
N ASP A 103 -30.45 10.90 -8.23
CA ASP A 103 -29.54 10.40 -7.20
C ASP A 103 -29.48 8.86 -7.14
N LEU A 104 -30.60 8.21 -7.45
CA LEU A 104 -30.71 6.76 -7.48
C LEU A 104 -29.88 6.12 -8.62
N ALA A 105 -29.68 6.82 -9.73
CA ALA A 105 -28.83 6.35 -10.82
C ALA A 105 -27.35 6.39 -10.40
N ILE A 106 -26.92 7.46 -9.73
CA ILE A 106 -25.55 7.62 -9.20
C ILE A 106 -25.27 6.57 -8.12
N ALA A 107 -26.22 6.33 -7.22
CA ALA A 107 -26.09 5.33 -6.16
C ALA A 107 -25.94 3.89 -6.70
N ARG A 108 -26.40 3.62 -7.93
CA ARG A 108 -26.31 2.30 -8.58
C ARG A 108 -25.06 2.14 -9.44
N SER A 109 -24.70 3.17 -10.21
CA SER A 109 -23.59 3.11 -11.17
C SER A 109 -22.23 3.17 -10.47
N THR A 110 -22.06 4.10 -9.53
CA THR A 110 -20.79 4.35 -8.83
C THR A 110 -20.18 3.11 -8.17
N PRO A 111 -20.93 2.29 -7.39
CA PRO A 111 -20.35 1.10 -6.76
C PRO A 111 -19.98 0.00 -7.76
N ILE A 112 -20.52 0.00 -8.99
CA ILE A 112 -20.23 -1.02 -10.02
C ILE A 112 -18.96 -0.66 -10.81
N LEU A 113 -18.60 0.61 -10.92
CA LEU A 113 -17.45 1.04 -11.72
C LEU A 113 -16.11 0.62 -11.12
N LEU A 114 -15.98 0.61 -9.80
CA LEU A 114 -14.77 0.13 -9.10
C LEU A 114 -14.46 -1.36 -9.38
N PRO A 115 -15.38 -2.32 -9.16
CA PRO A 115 -15.12 -3.73 -9.45
C PRO A 115 -14.96 -4.00 -10.95
N LEU A 116 -15.64 -3.24 -11.82
CA LEU A 116 -15.46 -3.34 -13.27
C LEU A 116 -14.03 -2.99 -13.68
N PHE A 117 -13.52 -1.84 -13.22
CA PHE A 117 -12.15 -1.41 -13.50
C PHE A 117 -11.10 -2.39 -12.95
N SER A 118 -11.31 -2.85 -11.71
CA SER A 118 -10.43 -3.84 -11.07
C SER A 118 -10.37 -5.14 -11.88
N SER A 119 -11.51 -5.67 -12.31
CA SER A 119 -11.58 -6.90 -13.12
C SER A 119 -10.81 -6.76 -14.44
N VAL A 120 -11.00 -5.64 -15.15
CA VAL A 120 -10.29 -5.37 -16.41
C VAL A 120 -8.79 -5.27 -16.19
N THR A 121 -8.36 -4.61 -15.11
CA THR A 121 -6.93 -4.46 -14.77
C THR A 121 -6.29 -5.80 -14.43
N LEU A 122 -6.97 -6.65 -13.65
CA LEU A 122 -6.49 -7.99 -13.32
C LEU A 122 -6.40 -8.90 -14.55
N TRP A 123 -7.38 -8.83 -15.46
CA TRP A 123 -7.32 -9.57 -16.72
C TRP A 123 -6.18 -9.10 -17.63
N ALA A 124 -5.92 -7.80 -17.68
CA ALA A 124 -4.80 -7.25 -18.42
C ALA A 124 -3.45 -7.71 -17.85
N ASP A 125 -3.29 -7.66 -16.52
CA ASP A 125 -2.08 -8.14 -15.83
C ASP A 125 -1.84 -9.63 -16.08
N GLN A 126 -2.88 -10.46 -15.92
CA GLN A 126 -2.78 -11.89 -16.21
C GLN A 126 -2.35 -12.17 -17.66
N SER A 127 -2.91 -11.42 -18.62
CA SER A 127 -2.58 -11.59 -20.04
C SER A 127 -1.12 -11.23 -20.34
N ASP A 128 -0.59 -10.17 -19.72
CA ASP A 128 0.82 -9.77 -19.86
C ASP A 128 1.77 -10.81 -19.23
N GLN A 129 1.42 -11.35 -18.05
CA GLN A 129 2.19 -12.41 -17.41
C GLN A 129 2.27 -13.66 -18.31
N GLU A 130 1.14 -14.10 -18.89
CA GLU A 130 1.10 -15.24 -19.81
C GLU A 130 1.95 -15.02 -21.07
N GLU A 131 1.99 -13.81 -21.61
CA GLU A 131 2.82 -13.48 -22.76
C GLU A 131 4.32 -13.46 -22.40
N SER A 132 4.66 -12.92 -21.22
CA SER A 132 6.04 -12.87 -20.72
C SER A 132 6.63 -14.27 -20.48
N LEU A 133 5.81 -15.20 -19.98
CA LEU A 133 6.21 -16.59 -19.73
C LEU A 133 6.53 -17.31 -21.05
N LYS A 134 5.63 -17.22 -22.05
CA LYS A 134 5.84 -17.78 -23.39
C LYS A 134 7.11 -17.24 -24.04
N ARG A 135 7.42 -15.95 -23.85
CA ARG A 135 8.62 -15.30 -24.38
C ARG A 135 9.91 -15.81 -23.73
N ASN A 136 9.85 -16.19 -22.45
CA ASN A 136 11.00 -16.75 -21.73
C ASN A 136 11.24 -18.23 -22.08
N GLU A 137 10.20 -19.00 -22.41
CA GLU A 137 10.33 -20.40 -22.84
C GLU A 137 10.88 -20.57 -24.26
N MET A 138 10.76 -19.54 -25.11
CA MET A 138 11.30 -19.54 -26.49
C MET A 138 12.79 -19.10 -26.59
N LYS A 139 13.43 -18.77 -25.47
CA LYS A 139 14.86 -18.43 -25.39
C LYS A 139 15.66 -19.58 -24.81
#